data_AF-A0A2V7YQ97-F1
#
_entry.id   AF-A0A2V7YQ97-F1
#
_cell.length_a   1.000
_cell.length_b   1.000
_cell.length_c   1.000
_cell.angle_alpha   90.00
_cell.angle_beta   90.00
_cell.angle_gamma   90.00
#
_symmetry.space_group_name_H-M   'P 1'
#
loop_
_entity.id
_entity.type
_entity.pdbx_description
1 polymer ?
#
loop_
_entity_poly.entity_id
_entity_poly.type
_entity_poly.pdbx_seq_one_letter_code
_entity_poly.pdbx_strand_id
1 'polypeptide(L)'
;MRRLPVLALLLILTAATAFAARQSVATSASFTPPAEPGVIYTVINFPRASGLAQSAVVNVDWGLASRRIVVAAPYRGACSTTTPSGFVLKLRHPRPDTTPLTITTTGTIVRGPYQGDVPLEVLNSCYKLVS
;
A
#
# COMPACT_ATOMS: atom_id res chain seq x y z
N MET A 1 -0.41 -8.96 -56.52
CA MET A 1 0.44 -9.11 -55.31
C MET A 1 0.09 -8.02 -54.30
N ARG A 2 -0.83 -8.28 -53.34
CA ARG A 2 -1.15 -7.35 -52.24
C ARG A 2 -1.54 -8.16 -51.00
N ARG A 3 -0.54 -8.68 -50.25
CA ARG A 3 -0.74 -9.37 -48.95
C ARG A 3 0.07 -8.74 -47.81
N LEU A 4 0.72 -7.61 -48.05
CA LEU A 4 1.51 -6.87 -47.05
C LEU A 4 0.70 -6.10 -45.97
N PRO A 5 -0.55 -5.63 -46.17
CA PRO A 5 -1.18 -4.77 -45.17
C PRO A 5 -1.72 -5.54 -43.96
N VAL A 6 -2.00 -6.84 -44.10
CA VAL A 6 -2.59 -7.67 -43.03
C VAL A 6 -1.54 -8.05 -41.98
N LEU A 7 -0.31 -8.32 -42.41
CA LEU A 7 0.79 -8.72 -41.53
C LEU A 7 1.29 -7.55 -40.66
N ALA A 8 1.32 -6.33 -41.22
CA ALA A 8 1.66 -5.12 -40.48
C ALA A 8 0.59 -4.77 -39.44
N LEU A 9 -0.71 -4.94 -39.76
CA LEU A 9 -1.80 -4.68 -38.81
C LEU A 9 -1.78 -5.66 -37.63
N LEU A 10 -1.47 -6.93 -37.89
CA LEU A 10 -1.31 -7.97 -36.85
C LEU A 10 -0.13 -7.69 -35.91
N LEU A 11 0.98 -7.16 -36.43
CA LEU A 11 2.17 -6.80 -35.62
C LEU A 11 1.92 -5.58 -34.72
N ILE A 12 1.11 -4.63 -35.18
CA ILE A 12 0.74 -3.45 -34.37
C ILE A 12 -0.28 -3.84 -33.28
N LEU A 13 -1.22 -4.76 -33.59
CA LEU A 13 -2.19 -5.25 -32.61
C LEU A 13 -1.54 -6.08 -31.49
N THR A 14 -0.50 -6.86 -31.79
CA THR A 14 0.23 -7.64 -30.78
C THR A 14 1.20 -6.79 -29.96
N ALA A 15 1.76 -5.71 -30.51
CA ALA A 15 2.57 -4.76 -29.75
C ALA A 15 1.74 -3.93 -28.75
N ALA A 16 0.46 -3.67 -29.05
CA ALA A 16 -0.42 -2.88 -28.20
C ALA A 16 -0.90 -3.61 -26.93
N THR A 17 -0.85 -4.95 -26.87
CA THR A 17 -1.29 -5.73 -25.70
C THR A 17 -0.21 -5.93 -24.63
N ALA A 18 1.06 -5.65 -24.95
CA ALA A 18 2.17 -5.74 -24.00
C ALA A 18 2.21 -4.59 -22.97
N PHE A 19 1.41 -3.55 -23.16
CA PHE A 19 1.20 -2.46 -22.20
C PHE A 19 0.05 -2.75 -21.20
N ALA A 20 -0.23 -4.04 -20.95
CA ALA A 20 -1.03 -4.44 -19.80
C ALA A 20 -0.32 -3.96 -18.53
N ALA A 21 -0.80 -2.85 -17.99
CA ALA A 21 -0.35 -2.24 -16.76
C ALA A 21 -0.11 -3.32 -15.69
N ARG A 22 1.11 -3.36 -15.13
CA ARG A 22 1.37 -4.03 -13.85
C ARG A 22 0.54 -3.31 -12.79
N GLN A 23 -0.75 -3.64 -12.69
CA GLN A 23 -1.60 -3.16 -11.63
C GLN A 23 -1.03 -3.73 -10.34
N SER A 24 -0.52 -2.88 -9.46
CA SER A 24 -0.21 -3.28 -8.09
C SER A 24 -1.49 -3.86 -7.51
N VAL A 25 -1.49 -5.14 -7.13
CA VAL A 25 -2.61 -5.75 -6.42
C VAL A 25 -2.78 -4.98 -5.12
N ALA A 26 -3.82 -4.17 -5.05
CA ALA A 26 -4.12 -3.43 -3.83
C ALA A 26 -4.41 -4.44 -2.72
N THR A 27 -3.78 -4.29 -1.56
CA THR A 27 -4.09 -5.07 -0.37
C THR A 27 -5.04 -4.30 0.53
N SER A 28 -6.01 -5.00 1.13
CA SER A 28 -6.98 -4.41 2.04
C SER A 28 -7.07 -5.20 3.34
N ALA A 29 -7.38 -4.49 4.43
CA ALA A 29 -7.69 -5.08 5.72
C ALA A 29 -8.70 -4.21 6.46
N SER A 30 -9.64 -4.85 7.16
CA SER A 30 -10.65 -4.17 7.97
C SER A 30 -10.47 -4.51 9.45
N PHE A 31 -10.82 -3.56 10.31
CA PHE A 31 -10.76 -3.70 11.75
C PHE A 31 -11.90 -2.92 12.39
N THR A 32 -12.58 -3.55 13.34
CA THR A 32 -13.58 -2.90 14.18
C THR A 32 -12.92 -2.62 15.53
N PRO A 33 -12.63 -1.36 15.88
CA PRO A 33 -12.01 -1.04 17.15
C PRO A 33 -12.97 -1.32 18.32
N PRO A 34 -12.44 -1.59 19.52
CA PRO A 34 -13.24 -1.57 20.75
C PRO A 34 -13.77 -0.15 21.00
N ALA A 35 -14.84 -0.02 21.78
CA ALA A 35 -15.48 1.26 22.13
C ALA A 35 -14.67 2.10 23.12
N GLU A 36 -13.35 2.17 22.93
CA GLU A 36 -12.41 2.86 23.79
C GLU A 36 -11.46 3.70 22.93
N PRO A 37 -11.17 4.96 23.32
CA PRO A 37 -10.18 5.76 22.63
C PRO A 37 -8.80 5.09 22.65
N GLY A 38 -8.04 5.26 21.58
CA GLY A 38 -6.73 4.65 21.48
C GLY A 38 -5.97 5.01 20.21
N VAL A 39 -4.94 4.22 19.94
CA VAL A 39 -4.14 4.33 18.72
C VAL A 39 -4.21 3.01 17.97
N ILE A 40 -4.53 3.10 16.69
CA ILE A 40 -4.59 1.98 15.77
C ILE A 40 -3.31 2.00 14.94
N TYR A 41 -2.62 0.86 14.89
CA TYR A 41 -1.42 0.68 14.09
C TYR A 41 -1.68 -0.29 12.93
N THR A 42 -1.00 -0.07 11.81
CA THR A 42 -0.99 -1.00 10.66
C THR A 42 0.41 -1.01 10.07
N VAL A 43 0.94 -2.21 9.79
CA VAL A 43 2.30 -2.36 9.26
C VAL A 43 2.20 -2.66 7.76
N ILE A 44 2.82 -1.82 6.94
CA ILE A 44 2.70 -1.88 5.48
C ILE A 44 4.10 -1.89 4.86
N ASN A 45 4.37 -2.88 4.02
CA ASN A 45 5.55 -2.89 3.16
C ASN A 45 5.30 -2.06 1.90
N PHE A 46 6.33 -1.36 1.45
CA PHE A 46 6.26 -0.65 0.18
C PHE A 46 6.07 -1.62 -0.99
N PRO A 47 5.29 -1.23 -2.01
CA PRO A 47 5.28 -1.96 -3.27
C PRO A 47 6.67 -1.95 -3.89
N ARG A 48 6.99 -2.96 -4.69
CA ARG A 48 8.29 -3.06 -5.37
C ARG A 48 8.13 -3.05 -6.88
N ALA A 49 9.05 -2.36 -7.54
CA ALA A 49 9.25 -2.44 -8.99
C ALA A 49 10.73 -2.72 -9.25
N SER A 50 11.02 -3.82 -9.95
CA SER A 50 12.40 -4.25 -10.23
C SER A 50 13.29 -4.31 -8.97
N GLY A 51 12.75 -4.81 -7.85
CA GLY A 51 13.44 -4.92 -6.56
C GLY A 51 13.46 -3.63 -5.71
N LEU A 52 13.15 -2.47 -6.29
CA LEU A 52 13.18 -1.18 -5.61
C LEU A 52 11.84 -0.83 -4.98
N ALA A 53 11.88 -0.40 -3.72
CA ALA A 53 10.72 0.15 -3.00
C ALA A 53 10.16 1.39 -3.73
N GLN A 54 8.85 1.38 -3.97
CA GLN A 54 8.10 2.45 -4.62
C GLN A 54 7.22 3.17 -3.61
N SER A 55 6.73 4.36 -3.97
CA SER A 55 5.76 5.08 -3.15
C SER A 55 4.48 4.26 -2.99
N ALA A 56 3.89 4.29 -1.79
CA ALA A 56 2.63 3.63 -1.50
C ALA A 56 1.50 4.66 -1.41
N VAL A 57 0.32 4.29 -1.88
CA VAL A 57 -0.92 5.01 -1.62
C VAL A 57 -1.71 4.21 -0.60
N VAL A 58 -2.27 4.87 0.39
CA VAL A 58 -3.14 4.29 1.41
C VAL A 58 -4.46 5.06 1.42
N ASN A 59 -5.56 4.36 1.26
CA ASN A 59 -6.90 4.87 1.51
C ASN A 59 -7.37 4.29 2.85
N VAL A 60 -7.86 5.18 3.70
CA VAL A 60 -8.35 4.89 5.04
C VAL A 60 -9.82 5.29 5.06
N ASP A 61 -10.71 4.31 5.08
CA ASP A 61 -12.15 4.49 5.12
C ASP A 61 -12.65 4.13 6.52
N TRP A 62 -13.16 5.10 7.27
CA TRP A 62 -13.59 4.93 8.66
C TRP A 62 -15.00 5.50 8.84
N GLY A 63 -15.99 4.61 8.78
CA GLY A 63 -17.40 5.00 8.71
C GLY A 63 -17.67 5.89 7.49
N LEU A 64 -18.07 7.15 7.74
CA LEU A 64 -18.35 8.14 6.69
C LEU A 64 -17.14 8.99 6.30
N ALA A 65 -16.01 8.86 7.01
CA ALA A 65 -14.80 9.59 6.70
C ALA A 65 -13.88 8.77 5.80
N SER A 66 -13.34 9.38 4.75
CA SER A 66 -12.30 8.78 3.91
C SER A 66 -11.08 9.70 3.83
N ARG A 67 -9.89 9.13 3.97
CA ARG A 67 -8.61 9.84 3.86
C ARG A 67 -7.68 9.08 2.93
N ARG A 68 -7.13 9.79 1.94
CA ARG A 68 -6.05 9.30 1.09
C ARG A 68 -4.71 9.84 1.57
N ILE A 69 -3.74 8.94 1.76
CA ILE A 69 -2.39 9.23 2.23
C ILE A 69 -1.42 8.70 1.19
N VAL A 70 -0.51 9.54 0.71
CA VAL A 70 0.59 9.12 -0.16
C VAL A 70 1.87 9.07 0.66
N VAL A 71 2.46 7.88 0.75
CA VAL A 71 3.69 7.65 1.48
C VAL A 71 4.82 7.51 0.46
N ALA A 72 5.62 8.56 0.33
CA ALA A 72 6.80 8.53 -0.54
C ALA A 72 7.76 7.40 -0.13
N ALA A 73 8.36 6.73 -1.12
CA ALA A 73 9.45 5.79 -0.91
C ALA A 73 10.59 6.50 -0.15
N PRO A 74 10.85 6.15 1.12
CA PRO A 74 11.70 6.97 1.98
C PRO A 74 13.18 6.69 1.80
N TYR A 75 13.55 5.61 1.12
CA TYR A 75 14.89 5.05 1.24
C TYR A 75 15.78 5.38 0.04
N ARG A 76 16.99 5.89 0.34
CA ARG A 76 18.20 5.78 -0.49
C ARG A 76 19.08 4.66 0.09
N GLY A 77 19.93 4.03 -0.73
CA GLY A 77 20.84 2.98 -0.25
C GLY A 77 20.14 1.66 0.11
N ALA A 78 20.66 0.92 1.11
CA ALA A 78 20.26 -0.46 1.37
C ALA A 78 18.75 -0.67 1.57
N CYS A 79 18.05 0.22 2.28
CA CYS A 79 16.60 0.06 2.52
C CYS A 79 15.72 0.24 1.26
N SER A 80 16.26 0.77 0.14
CA SER A 80 15.49 0.84 -1.12
C SER A 80 15.38 -0.53 -1.78
N THR A 81 16.35 -1.42 -1.54
CA THR A 81 16.44 -2.76 -2.13
C THR A 81 16.15 -3.89 -1.13
N THR A 82 16.39 -3.68 0.17
CA THR A 82 16.20 -4.70 1.22
C THR A 82 14.73 -4.97 1.48
N THR A 83 14.40 -6.25 1.67
CA THR A 83 13.09 -6.70 2.19
C THR A 83 13.29 -7.34 3.57
N PRO A 84 12.52 -6.96 4.61
CA PRO A 84 11.40 -6.01 4.57
C PRO A 84 11.84 -4.54 4.59
N SER A 85 11.04 -3.68 3.93
CA SER A 85 11.13 -2.23 4.03
C SER A 85 9.73 -1.64 3.91
N GLY A 86 9.34 -0.77 4.83
CA GLY A 86 7.95 -0.35 4.92
C GLY A 86 7.73 0.89 5.78
N PHE A 87 6.51 1.00 6.27
CA PHE A 87 6.09 2.03 7.19
C PHE A 87 5.00 1.48 8.12
N VAL A 88 4.93 2.09 9.30
CA VAL A 88 3.86 1.87 10.28
C VAL A 88 2.91 3.03 10.17
N LEU A 89 1.67 2.77 9.75
CA LEU A 89 0.60 3.75 9.78
C LEU A 89 0.02 3.80 11.20
N LYS A 90 -0.02 5.00 11.77
CA LYS A 90 -0.57 5.33 13.08
C LYS A 90 -1.83 6.16 12.89
N LEU A 91 -2.98 5.62 13.28
CA LEU A 91 -4.26 6.31 13.25
C LEU A 91 -4.73 6.55 14.69
N ARG A 92 -5.28 7.74 14.96
CA ARG A 92 -5.87 8.04 16.28
C ARG A 92 -7.33 7.62 16.26
N HIS A 93 -7.77 6.88 17.28
CA HIS A 93 -9.17 6.59 17.57
C HIS A 93 -9.63 7.50 18.73
N PRO A 94 -10.18 8.70 18.45
CA PRO A 94 -10.44 9.69 19.49
C PRO A 94 -11.77 9.50 20.22
N ARG A 95 -12.69 8.71 19.67
CA ARG A 95 -14.06 8.55 20.19
C ARG A 95 -14.24 7.13 20.74
N PRO A 96 -15.08 6.93 21.77
CA PRO A 96 -15.42 5.61 22.27
C PRO A 96 -16.51 4.98 21.38
N ASP A 97 -16.19 4.70 20.12
CA ASP A 97 -17.11 4.08 19.17
C ASP A 97 -16.52 2.80 18.55
N THR A 98 -17.34 2.01 17.87
CA THR A 98 -16.91 0.78 17.21
C THR A 98 -17.03 0.91 15.70
N THR A 99 -16.82 2.11 15.16
CA THR A 99 -17.01 2.36 13.73
C THR A 99 -15.97 1.55 12.95
N PRO A 100 -16.38 0.69 12.00
CA PRO A 100 -15.45 -0.11 11.22
C PRO A 100 -14.48 0.77 10.43
N LEU A 101 -13.22 0.39 10.47
CA LEU A 101 -12.13 0.95 9.70
C LEU A 101 -11.73 -0.04 8.60
N THR A 102 -11.55 0.44 7.38
CA THR A 102 -10.95 -0.30 6.26
C THR A 102 -9.75 0.45 5.75
N ILE A 103 -8.63 -0.26 5.62
CA ILE A 103 -7.40 0.27 5.02
C ILE A 103 -7.20 -0.47 3.71
N THR A 104 -7.04 0.28 2.62
CA THR A 104 -6.65 -0.23 1.30
C THR A 104 -5.35 0.43 0.87
N THR A 105 -4.38 -0.33 0.37
CA THR A 105 -3.08 0.22 -0.04
C THR A 105 -2.52 -0.44 -1.29
N THR A 106 -1.74 0.31 -2.05
CA THR A 106 -0.92 -0.24 -3.15
C THR A 106 0.29 -1.04 -2.67
N GLY A 107 0.65 -0.93 -1.38
CA GLY A 107 1.67 -1.76 -0.74
C GLY A 107 1.13 -3.12 -0.28
N THR A 108 1.86 -3.76 0.63
CA THR A 108 1.45 -5.04 1.24
C THR A 108 1.24 -4.85 2.74
N ILE A 109 0.02 -5.09 3.22
CA ILE A 109 -0.28 -5.12 4.66
C ILE A 109 0.38 -6.37 5.27
N VAL A 110 1.41 -6.16 6.09
CA VAL A 110 2.12 -7.22 6.83
C VAL A 110 1.39 -7.57 8.11
N ARG A 111 0.84 -6.54 8.76
CA ARG A 111 0.01 -6.65 9.95
C ARG A 111 -1.18 -5.74 9.77
N GLY A 112 -2.38 -6.33 9.82
CA GLY A 112 -3.65 -5.61 9.73
C GLY A 112 -3.81 -4.56 10.83
N PRO A 113 -4.85 -3.72 10.74
CA PRO A 113 -5.12 -2.72 11.76
C PRO A 113 -5.43 -3.37 13.10
N TYR A 114 -4.82 -2.84 14.17
CA TYR A 114 -5.08 -3.24 15.55
C TYR A 114 -4.91 -2.06 16.49
N GLN A 115 -5.67 -2.04 17.58
CA GLN A 115 -5.53 -1.06 18.66
C GLN A 115 -4.66 -1.63 19.77
N GLY A 116 -3.68 -0.86 20.25
CA GLY A 116 -2.80 -1.30 21.34
C GLY A 116 -1.40 -0.72 21.26
N ASP A 117 -0.41 -1.56 21.60
CA ASP A 117 0.99 -1.17 21.67
C ASP A 117 1.63 -0.90 20.30
N VAL A 118 2.72 -0.14 20.32
CA VAL A 118 3.49 0.21 19.12
C VAL A 118 4.13 -1.06 18.53
N PRO A 119 4.04 -1.30 17.21
CA PRO A 119 4.69 -2.44 16.57
C PRO A 119 6.21 -2.37 16.66
N LEU A 120 6.86 -3.54 16.80
CA LEU A 120 8.33 -3.67 16.82
C LEU A 120 8.97 -3.17 15.53
N GLU A 121 8.24 -3.16 14.43
CA GLU A 121 8.69 -2.65 13.13
C GLU A 121 9.13 -1.18 13.22
N VAL A 122 8.62 -0.39 14.18
CA VAL A 122 9.10 0.99 14.41
C VAL A 122 10.58 1.05 14.83
N LEU A 123 11.13 -0.04 15.36
CA LEU A 123 12.54 -0.13 15.77
C LEU A 123 13.48 -0.50 14.60
N ASN A 124 12.93 -0.90 13.45
CA ASN A 124 13.72 -1.28 12.29
C ASN A 124 14.05 -0.04 11.43
N SER A 125 15.32 0.15 11.08
CA SER A 125 15.79 1.31 10.29
C SER A 125 15.17 1.43 8.90
N CYS A 126 14.67 0.32 8.33
CA CYS A 126 13.96 0.29 7.06
C CYS A 126 12.43 0.39 7.21
N TYR A 127 11.95 0.83 8.38
CA TYR A 127 10.58 1.24 8.61
C TYR A 127 10.51 2.68 9.13
N LYS A 128 9.48 3.41 8.71
CA LYS A 128 9.17 4.74 9.25
C LYS A 128 7.78 4.79 9.85
N LEU A 129 7.58 5.63 10.85
CA LEU A 129 6.26 5.92 11.40
C LEU A 129 5.56 7.01 10.56
N VAL A 130 4.28 6.80 10.24
CA VAL A 130 3.42 7.72 9.46
C VAL A 130 2.11 7.95 10.21
N SER A 131 1.63 9.19 10.27
CA SER A 131 0.39 9.58 10.98
C SER A 131 -0.44 10.61 10.20
#